data_AF-A0A9Q1MW89-F1
#
_entry.id   AF-A0A9Q1MW89-F1
#
_cell.length_a   1.000
_cell.length_b   1.000
_cell.length_c   1.000
_cell.angle_alpha   90.00
_cell.angle_beta   90.00
_cell.angle_gamma   90.00
#
_symmetry.space_group_name_H-M   'P 1'
#
loop_
_entity.id
_entity.type
_entity.pdbx_description
1 polymer ?
#
loop_
_entity_poly.entity_id
_entity_poly.type
_entity_poly.pdbx_seq_one_letter_code
_entity_poly.pdbx_strand_id
1 'polypeptide(L)'
;MEEAPLDKRLSVVDKVQSLALEFRSLSEPIDRVKRLLHYASILPPLSESAKVQENRVFGCTTQVWLDVRMDNRGSMRFRVDSDSEITKGFCSCLMWVLDGAEPDEILSVTAEDLADMNVGLPKKGRSRVNTWHNVLFMTMEVTWNLSLSAVLKSNDSQPSFVPCLDESAKVSTSYSFVVDYAPVASSFSFLTRAIHRPYN
;
A
#
# COMPACT_ATOMS: atom_id res chain seq x y z
N MET A 1 10.74 -6.44 -41.62
CA MET A 1 11.01 -5.14 -40.98
C MET A 1 9.67 -4.50 -40.75
N GLU A 2 9.19 -4.51 -39.51
CA GLU A 2 8.58 -3.35 -38.84
C GLU A 2 8.29 -3.83 -37.41
N GLU A 3 9.10 -3.39 -36.47
CA GLU A 3 8.95 -3.74 -35.06
C GLU A 3 7.62 -3.17 -34.54
N ALA A 4 6.88 -3.98 -33.78
CA ALA A 4 5.65 -3.52 -33.14
C ALA A 4 5.97 -2.34 -32.20
N PRO A 5 5.23 -1.22 -32.29
CA PRO A 5 5.61 0.00 -31.60
C PRO A 5 5.33 -0.09 -30.09
N LEU A 6 6.31 0.33 -29.29
CA LEU A 6 6.29 0.66 -27.86
C LEU A 6 5.11 0.10 -27.05
N ASP A 7 5.40 -0.93 -26.25
CA ASP A 7 4.64 -1.43 -25.11
C ASP A 7 4.09 -0.28 -24.24
N LYS A 8 2.93 0.29 -24.62
CA LYS A 8 2.25 1.29 -23.82
C LYS A 8 1.43 0.55 -22.77
N ARG A 9 2.11 -0.03 -21.77
CA ARG A 9 1.45 -0.37 -20.51
C ARG A 9 0.76 0.90 -20.04
N LEU A 10 -0.54 0.81 -19.77
CA LEU A 10 -1.29 1.92 -19.19
C LEU A 10 -0.60 2.32 -17.89
N SER A 11 -0.23 3.60 -17.76
CA SER A 11 0.30 4.12 -16.50
C SER A 11 -0.75 4.01 -15.40
N VAL A 12 -0.33 4.11 -14.15
CA VAL A 12 -1.26 4.13 -13.01
C VAL A 12 -2.34 5.21 -13.19
N VAL A 13 -1.95 6.40 -13.66
CA VAL A 13 -2.86 7.51 -13.93
C VAL A 13 -3.87 7.17 -15.03
N ASP A 14 -3.42 6.58 -16.14
CA ASP A 14 -4.31 6.18 -17.25
C ASP A 14 -5.35 5.13 -16.80
N LYS A 15 -4.92 4.19 -15.95
CA LYS A 15 -5.80 3.17 -15.37
C LYS A 15 -6.85 3.78 -14.44
N VAL A 16 -6.45 4.70 -13.55
CA VAL A 16 -7.38 5.44 -12.68
C VAL A 16 -8.43 6.16 -13.51
N GLN A 17 -8.02 6.89 -14.56
CA GLN A 17 -8.93 7.61 -15.44
C GLN A 17 -9.89 6.67 -16.17
N SER A 18 -9.40 5.52 -16.63
CA SER A 18 -10.22 4.51 -17.32
C SER A 18 -11.33 3.97 -16.42
N LEU A 19 -11.00 3.58 -15.18
CA LEU A 19 -12.01 3.12 -14.21
C LEU A 19 -12.97 4.24 -13.83
N ALA A 20 -12.48 5.47 -13.62
CA ALA A 20 -13.32 6.60 -13.30
C ALA A 20 -14.34 6.87 -14.41
N LEU A 21 -13.93 6.84 -15.68
CA LEU A 21 -14.82 6.98 -16.83
C LEU A 21 -15.86 5.85 -16.89
N GLU A 22 -15.42 4.60 -16.69
CA GLU A 22 -16.30 3.44 -16.66
C GLU A 22 -17.39 3.58 -15.58
N PHE A 23 -17.02 3.86 -14.33
CA PHE A 23 -17.98 4.03 -13.25
C PHE A 23 -18.85 5.27 -13.41
N ARG A 24 -18.35 6.35 -14.01
CA ARG A 24 -19.16 7.55 -14.35
C ARG A 24 -20.23 7.24 -15.39
N SER A 25 -19.95 6.33 -16.33
CA SER A 25 -20.92 5.93 -17.36
C SER A 25 -22.13 5.16 -16.81
N LEU A 26 -22.01 4.58 -15.61
CA LEU A 26 -23.08 3.87 -14.91
C LEU A 26 -24.00 4.87 -14.17
N SER A 27 -25.15 5.19 -14.75
CA SER A 27 -26.11 6.14 -14.17
C SER A 27 -26.78 5.61 -12.91
N GLU A 28 -27.15 4.33 -12.90
CA GLU A 28 -27.87 3.72 -11.78
C GLU A 28 -26.92 3.25 -10.68
N PRO A 29 -27.17 3.60 -9.39
CA PRO A 29 -26.35 3.12 -8.27
C PRO A 29 -26.26 1.60 -8.18
N ILE A 30 -27.31 0.88 -8.58
CA ILE A 30 -27.31 -0.58 -8.57
C ILE A 30 -26.35 -1.17 -9.61
N ASP A 31 -26.17 -0.54 -10.76
CA ASP A 31 -25.29 -1.04 -11.82
C ASP A 31 -23.82 -0.88 -11.44
N ARG A 32 -23.52 0.16 -10.67
CA ARG A 32 -22.22 0.35 -10.02
C ARG A 32 -21.89 -0.78 -9.03
N VAL A 33 -22.87 -1.19 -8.21
CA VAL A 33 -22.71 -2.34 -7.30
C VAL A 33 -22.53 -3.63 -8.09
N LYS A 34 -23.35 -3.87 -9.12
CA LYS A 34 -23.18 -5.05 -10.00
C LYS A 34 -21.81 -5.10 -10.64
N ARG A 35 -21.26 -3.95 -11.06
CA ARG A 35 -19.92 -3.85 -11.63
C ARG A 35 -18.83 -4.24 -10.62
N LEU A 36 -18.94 -3.78 -9.37
CA LEU A 36 -18.03 -4.21 -8.30
C LEU A 36 -18.11 -5.71 -8.04
N LEU A 37 -19.31 -6.27 -7.96
CA LEU A 37 -19.51 -7.71 -7.78
C LEU A 37 -18.91 -8.51 -8.96
N HIS A 38 -19.02 -7.99 -10.18
CA HIS A 38 -18.36 -8.60 -11.33
C HIS A 38 -16.84 -8.63 -11.15
N TYR A 39 -16.22 -7.51 -10.76
CA TYR A 39 -14.78 -7.49 -10.51
C TYR A 39 -14.36 -8.38 -9.33
N ALA A 40 -15.20 -8.53 -8.30
CA ALA A 40 -14.96 -9.47 -7.22
C ALA A 40 -14.94 -10.92 -7.72
N SER A 41 -15.87 -11.26 -8.63
CA SER A 41 -16.04 -12.62 -9.16
C SER A 41 -14.89 -13.09 -10.07
N ILE A 42 -14.21 -12.17 -10.75
CA ILE A 42 -13.09 -12.47 -11.64
C ILE A 42 -11.72 -12.37 -10.94
N LEU A 43 -11.70 -11.91 -9.68
CA LEU A 43 -10.48 -11.77 -8.92
C LEU A 43 -9.91 -13.17 -8.59
N PRO A 44 -8.62 -13.44 -8.88
CA PRO A 44 -8.00 -14.69 -8.49
C PRO A 44 -8.10 -14.90 -6.97
N PRO A 45 -8.50 -16.09 -6.49
CA PRO A 45 -8.63 -16.35 -5.07
C PRO A 45 -7.27 -16.25 -4.37
N LEU A 46 -7.26 -15.61 -3.20
CA LEU A 46 -6.09 -15.62 -2.32
C LEU A 46 -5.96 -17.00 -1.68
N SER A 47 -4.74 -17.55 -1.67
CA SER A 47 -4.48 -18.83 -1.01
C SER A 47 -4.73 -18.73 0.49
N GLU A 48 -5.27 -19.78 1.11
CA GLU A 48 -5.54 -19.79 2.56
C GLU A 48 -4.27 -19.56 3.39
N SER A 49 -3.11 -19.99 2.91
CA SER A 49 -1.80 -19.71 3.53
C SER A 49 -1.41 -18.23 3.55
N ALA A 50 -2.05 -17.40 2.72
CA ALA A 50 -1.84 -15.96 2.68
C ALA A 50 -2.91 -15.18 3.47
N LYS A 51 -3.94 -15.85 4.01
CA LYS A 51 -4.94 -15.26 4.91
C LYS A 51 -4.47 -15.27 6.36
N VAL A 52 -3.27 -14.75 6.57
CA VAL A 52 -2.61 -14.66 7.89
C VAL A 52 -2.76 -13.26 8.47
N GLN A 53 -2.48 -13.11 9.77
CA GLN A 53 -2.67 -11.84 10.48
C GLN A 53 -1.74 -10.74 9.94
N GLU A 54 -0.56 -11.12 9.43
CA GLU A 54 0.44 -10.22 8.85
C GLU A 54 -0.05 -9.55 7.57
N ASN A 55 -0.92 -10.21 6.81
CA ASN A 55 -1.51 -9.68 5.58
C ASN A 55 -2.82 -8.93 5.83
N ARG A 56 -3.24 -8.79 7.10
CA ARG A 56 -4.56 -8.25 7.44
C ARG A 56 -4.56 -6.72 7.40
N VAL A 57 -5.52 -6.15 6.69
CA VAL A 57 -5.79 -4.70 6.72
C VAL A 57 -6.64 -4.37 7.95
N PHE A 58 -6.12 -3.55 8.84
CA PHE A 58 -6.85 -3.09 10.03
C PHE A 58 -7.67 -1.82 9.75
N GLY A 59 -8.67 -1.58 10.61
CA GLY A 59 -9.54 -0.40 10.52
C GLY A 59 -10.72 -0.56 9.56
N CYS A 60 -10.85 -1.68 8.85
CA CYS A 60 -12.03 -1.97 8.03
C CYS A 60 -13.11 -2.69 8.86
N THR A 61 -14.40 -2.40 8.62
CA THR A 61 -15.50 -3.15 9.25
C THR A 61 -15.53 -4.60 8.75
N THR A 62 -15.23 -4.78 7.47
CA THR A 62 -15.07 -6.07 6.80
C THR A 62 -13.62 -6.50 6.87
N GLN A 63 -13.35 -7.79 7.01
CA GLN A 63 -11.99 -8.31 6.99
C GLN A 63 -11.42 -8.24 5.57
N VAL A 64 -10.18 -7.77 5.46
CA VAL A 64 -9.45 -7.70 4.19
C VAL A 64 -8.05 -8.25 4.41
N TRP A 65 -7.59 -9.08 3.48
CA TRP A 65 -6.22 -9.59 3.43
C TRP A 65 -5.57 -9.14 2.12
N LEU A 66 -4.35 -8.62 2.20
CA LEU A 66 -3.55 -8.18 1.06
C LEU A 66 -2.16 -8.80 1.14
N ASP A 67 -1.78 -9.54 0.12
CA ASP A 67 -0.43 -10.04 -0.09
C ASP A 67 0.25 -9.16 -1.14
N VAL A 68 1.26 -8.41 -0.72
CA VAL A 68 2.03 -7.48 -1.55
C VAL A 68 3.43 -8.04 -1.75
N ARG A 69 3.87 -8.13 -3.01
CA ARG A 69 5.20 -8.62 -3.35
C ARG A 69 5.82 -7.74 -4.42
N MET A 70 7.14 -7.63 -4.40
CA MET A 70 7.90 -7.09 -5.52
C MET A 70 8.39 -8.26 -6.36
N ASP A 71 8.17 -8.21 -7.67
CA ASP A 71 8.75 -9.20 -8.57
C ASP A 71 10.25 -8.90 -8.81
N ASN A 72 11.00 -9.94 -9.17
CA ASN A 72 11.58 -9.94 -10.50
C ASN A 72 12.32 -8.69 -11.01
N ARG A 73 11.50 -7.82 -11.58
CA ARG A 73 11.85 -6.66 -12.39
C ARG A 73 11.71 -5.37 -11.59
N GLY A 74 11.37 -5.46 -10.30
CA GLY A 74 11.08 -4.32 -9.43
C GLY A 74 9.62 -3.90 -9.43
N SER A 75 8.73 -4.58 -10.17
CA SER A 75 7.31 -4.21 -10.23
C SER A 75 6.53 -4.80 -9.06
N MET A 76 5.56 -4.05 -8.55
CA MET A 76 4.71 -4.49 -7.45
C MET A 76 3.58 -5.40 -7.95
N ARG A 77 3.30 -6.45 -7.19
CA ARG A 77 2.29 -7.47 -7.43
C ARG A 77 1.40 -7.62 -6.22
N PHE A 78 0.11 -7.77 -6.49
CA PHE A 78 -0.89 -7.77 -5.44
C PHE A 78 -1.85 -8.94 -5.54
N ARG A 79 -2.23 -9.47 -4.38
CA ARG A 79 -3.38 -10.38 -4.24
C ARG A 79 -4.20 -9.92 -3.05
N VAL A 80 -5.52 -9.92 -3.21
CA VAL A 80 -6.42 -9.41 -2.17
C VAL A 80 -7.63 -10.32 -2.03
N ASP A 81 -8.17 -10.42 -0.82
CA ASP A 81 -9.45 -11.06 -0.54
C ASP A 81 -10.17 -10.35 0.61
N SER A 82 -11.49 -10.51 0.68
CA SER A 82 -12.31 -9.94 1.75
C SER A 82 -13.51 -10.82 2.05
N ASP A 83 -14.02 -10.75 3.29
CA ASP A 83 -15.26 -11.39 3.70
C ASP A 83 -16.54 -10.71 3.16
N SER A 84 -16.38 -9.56 2.46
CA SER A 84 -17.45 -8.84 1.78
C SER A 84 -17.16 -8.76 0.28
N GLU A 85 -18.09 -9.25 -0.54
CA GLU A 85 -18.00 -9.20 -2.00
C GLU A 85 -17.91 -7.77 -2.55
N ILE A 86 -18.59 -6.82 -1.91
CA ILE A 86 -18.51 -5.41 -2.31
C ILE A 86 -17.11 -4.87 -2.01
N THR A 87 -16.60 -5.13 -0.81
CA THR A 87 -15.23 -4.73 -0.42
C THR A 87 -14.19 -5.35 -1.35
N LYS A 88 -14.36 -6.64 -1.66
CA LYS A 88 -13.52 -7.38 -2.60
C LYS A 88 -13.52 -6.74 -3.99
N GLY A 89 -14.68 -6.31 -4.48
CA GLY A 89 -14.83 -5.59 -5.76
C GLY A 89 -14.14 -4.23 -5.78
N PHE A 90 -14.13 -3.50 -4.66
CA PHE A 90 -13.36 -2.26 -4.55
C PHE A 90 -11.86 -2.53 -4.55
N CYS A 91 -11.44 -3.52 -3.76
CA CYS A 91 -10.03 -3.89 -3.67
C CYS A 91 -9.51 -4.37 -5.02
N SER A 92 -10.30 -5.14 -5.79
CA SER A 92 -9.89 -5.59 -7.13
C SER A 92 -9.67 -4.45 -8.11
N CYS A 93 -10.51 -3.39 -8.06
CA CYS A 93 -10.29 -2.17 -8.84
C CYS A 93 -8.95 -1.53 -8.48
N LEU A 94 -8.68 -1.35 -7.18
CA LEU A 94 -7.43 -0.78 -6.71
C LEU A 94 -6.21 -1.61 -7.12
N MET A 95 -6.30 -2.93 -7.00
CA MET A 95 -5.21 -3.83 -7.38
C MET A 95 -4.97 -3.78 -8.88
N TRP A 96 -6.01 -3.70 -9.71
CA TRP A 96 -5.85 -3.57 -11.15
C TRP A 96 -5.10 -2.28 -11.55
N VAL A 97 -5.39 -1.17 -10.86
CA VAL A 97 -4.70 0.10 -11.04
C VAL A 97 -3.21 -0.05 -10.72
N LEU A 98 -2.88 -0.62 -9.55
CA LEU A 98 -1.52 -0.63 -9.02
C LEU A 98 -0.66 -1.81 -9.55
N ASP A 99 -1.28 -2.90 -10.02
CA ASP A 99 -0.53 -4.10 -10.42
C ASP A 99 0.42 -3.83 -11.58
N GLY A 100 1.67 -4.25 -11.39
CA GLY A 100 2.76 -4.10 -12.34
C GLY A 100 3.41 -2.72 -12.36
N ALA A 101 2.97 -1.78 -11.53
CA ALA A 101 3.61 -0.47 -11.39
C ALA A 101 4.89 -0.55 -10.55
N GLU A 102 5.79 0.41 -10.77
CA GLU A 102 6.98 0.58 -9.93
C GLU A 102 6.61 1.20 -8.57
N PRO A 103 7.43 0.99 -7.52
CA PRO A 103 7.17 1.55 -6.20
C PRO A 103 6.93 3.06 -6.21
N ASP A 104 7.72 3.80 -6.99
CA ASP A 104 7.62 5.27 -7.07
C ASP A 104 6.29 5.73 -7.69
N GLU A 105 5.78 5.01 -8.69
CA GLU A 105 4.46 5.29 -9.27
C GLU A 105 3.35 5.08 -8.25
N ILE A 106 3.41 4.00 -7.47
CA ILE A 106 2.40 3.68 -6.45
C ILE A 106 2.41 4.72 -5.32
N LEU A 107 3.60 5.16 -4.91
CA LEU A 107 3.78 6.17 -3.88
C LEU A 107 3.38 7.58 -4.34
N SER A 108 3.27 7.80 -5.66
CA SER A 108 2.80 9.06 -6.23
C SER A 108 1.27 9.21 -6.29
N VAL A 109 0.52 8.10 -6.15
CA VAL A 109 -0.94 8.11 -6.16
C VAL A 109 -1.46 8.81 -4.91
N THR A 110 -2.47 9.69 -5.05
CA THR A 110 -3.13 10.29 -3.90
C THR A 110 -4.55 9.76 -3.69
N ALA A 111 -5.11 9.99 -2.50
CA ALA A 111 -6.50 9.62 -2.24
C ALA A 111 -7.49 10.40 -3.13
N GLU A 112 -7.13 11.62 -3.54
CA GLU A 112 -7.91 12.46 -4.46
C GLU A 112 -8.00 11.83 -5.85
N ASP A 113 -6.92 11.22 -6.36
CA ASP A 113 -6.92 10.53 -7.65
C ASP A 113 -7.96 9.40 -7.68
N LEU A 114 -8.16 8.77 -6.53
CA LEU A 114 -9.08 7.65 -6.35
C LEU A 114 -10.49 8.08 -5.91
N ALA A 115 -10.74 9.37 -5.70
CA ALA A 115 -12.01 9.88 -5.16
C ALA A 115 -13.20 9.60 -6.09
N ASP A 116 -12.97 9.53 -7.41
CA ASP A 116 -14.00 9.17 -8.38
C ASP A 116 -14.31 7.66 -8.41
N MET A 117 -13.40 6.84 -7.90
CA MET A 117 -13.66 5.42 -7.61
C MET A 117 -14.48 5.24 -6.33
N ASN A 118 -14.94 6.33 -5.69
CA ASN A 118 -15.93 6.24 -4.62
C ASN A 118 -17.30 5.92 -5.22
N VAL A 119 -17.44 4.66 -5.65
CA VAL A 119 -18.56 4.11 -6.37
C VAL A 119 -19.86 4.28 -5.56
N GLY A 120 -20.70 5.23 -5.94
CA GLY A 120 -22.12 5.27 -5.60
C GLY A 120 -22.51 5.55 -4.14
N LEU A 121 -21.57 5.73 -3.21
CA LEU A 121 -21.91 6.23 -1.87
C LEU A 121 -22.04 7.75 -1.91
N PRO A 122 -23.16 8.32 -1.43
CA PRO A 122 -23.38 9.76 -1.51
C PRO A 122 -22.22 10.50 -0.85
N LYS A 123 -21.67 11.51 -1.55
CA LYS A 123 -20.67 12.48 -1.03
C LYS A 123 -21.11 13.18 0.27
N LYS A 124 -22.35 12.97 0.71
CA LYS A 124 -23.02 13.66 1.81
C LYS A 124 -23.26 12.70 2.98
N GLY A 125 -22.20 12.44 3.71
CA GLY A 125 -22.21 11.76 4.99
C GLY A 125 -20.77 11.58 5.41
N ARG A 126 -20.43 11.90 6.67
CA ARG A 126 -19.15 11.48 7.25
C ARG A 126 -19.17 9.95 7.27
N SER A 127 -18.81 9.34 6.13
CA SER A 127 -18.89 7.90 5.93
C SER A 127 -17.87 7.30 6.87
N ARG A 128 -18.36 6.48 7.79
CA ARG A 128 -17.56 5.93 8.88
C ARG A 128 -16.57 4.96 8.24
N VAL A 129 -15.35 5.44 8.06
CA VAL A 129 -14.16 4.67 7.71
C VAL A 129 -14.14 4.15 6.27
N ASN A 130 -13.15 4.64 5.54
CA ASN A 130 -12.99 4.42 4.11
C ASN A 130 -12.15 3.18 3.86
N THR A 131 -12.78 2.01 3.71
CA THR A 131 -12.11 0.73 3.46
C THR A 131 -10.98 0.84 2.42
N TRP A 132 -11.20 1.59 1.34
CA TRP A 132 -10.18 1.81 0.30
C TRP A 132 -9.00 2.67 0.74
N HIS A 133 -9.17 3.64 1.65
CA HIS A 133 -8.05 4.42 2.17
C HIS A 133 -7.13 3.52 2.99
N ASN A 134 -7.68 2.67 3.88
CA ASN A 134 -6.85 1.79 4.70
C ASN A 134 -6.06 0.81 3.83
N VAL A 135 -6.70 0.27 2.78
CA VAL A 135 -6.03 -0.61 1.81
C VAL A 135 -4.96 0.15 1.03
N LEU A 136 -5.21 1.39 0.62
CA LEU A 136 -4.24 2.24 -0.07
C LEU A 136 -3.04 2.56 0.82
N PHE A 137 -3.27 3.04 2.04
CA PHE A 137 -2.22 3.36 3.00
C PHE A 137 -1.36 2.14 3.32
N MET A 138 -1.98 0.99 3.56
CA MET A 138 -1.25 -0.25 3.79
C MET A 138 -0.44 -0.67 2.55
N THR A 139 -1.02 -0.53 1.36
CA THR A 139 -0.30 -0.77 0.09
C THR A 139 0.94 0.12 -0.01
N MET A 140 0.81 1.42 0.26
CA MET A 140 1.93 2.37 0.21
C MET A 140 3.00 2.05 1.25
N GLU A 141 2.61 1.77 2.49
CA GLU A 141 3.54 1.41 3.56
C GLU A 141 4.34 0.14 3.24
N VAL A 142 3.67 -0.91 2.77
CA VAL A 142 4.33 -2.17 2.40
C VAL A 142 5.21 -1.98 1.16
N THR A 143 4.75 -1.19 0.18
CA THR A 143 5.52 -0.87 -1.03
C THR A 143 6.81 -0.14 -0.68
N TRP A 144 6.73 0.87 0.21
CA TRP A 144 7.89 1.59 0.72
C TRP A 144 8.88 0.67 1.45
N ASN A 145 8.39 -0.20 2.33
CA ASN A 145 9.27 -1.14 3.06
C ASN A 145 9.98 -2.13 2.12
N LEU A 146 9.27 -2.61 1.10
CA LEU A 146 9.83 -3.50 0.08
C LEU A 146 10.88 -2.79 -0.80
N SER A 147 10.64 -1.53 -1.19
CA SER A 147 11.60 -0.76 -1.98
C SER A 147 12.87 -0.45 -1.18
N LEU A 148 12.74 -0.02 0.08
CA LEU A 148 13.88 0.19 0.97
C LEU A 148 14.70 -1.09 1.16
N SER A 149 14.03 -2.21 1.40
CA SER A 149 14.70 -3.51 1.57
C SER A 149 15.45 -3.95 0.32
N ALA A 150 14.94 -3.62 -0.88
CA ALA A 150 15.62 -3.91 -2.14
C ALA A 150 16.88 -3.03 -2.32
N VAL A 151 16.78 -1.73 -2.01
CA VAL A 151 17.91 -0.80 -2.08
C VAL A 151 19.04 -1.19 -1.12
N LEU A 152 18.71 -1.52 0.14
CA LEU A 152 19.71 -1.93 1.13
C LEU A 152 20.47 -3.19 0.71
N LYS A 153 19.76 -4.21 0.18
CA LYS A 153 20.39 -5.43 -0.36
C LYS A 153 21.34 -5.14 -1.53
N SER A 154 21.01 -4.16 -2.37
CA SER A 154 21.89 -3.75 -3.48
C SER A 154 23.17 -3.06 -3.00
N ASN A 155 23.09 -2.30 -1.90
CA ASN A 155 24.23 -1.59 -1.33
C ASN A 155 25.20 -2.50 -0.55
N ASP A 156 24.70 -3.57 0.09
CA ASP A 156 25.54 -4.60 0.73
C ASP A 156 26.36 -5.42 -0.29
N SER A 157 26.08 -5.27 -1.59
CA SER A 157 26.78 -5.95 -2.68
C SER A 157 27.97 -5.15 -3.25
N GLN A 158 28.29 -3.96 -2.71
CA GLN A 158 29.57 -3.31 -3.03
C GLN A 158 30.71 -4.07 -2.32
N PRO A 159 31.78 -4.47 -3.03
CA PRO A 159 32.91 -5.11 -2.38
C PRO A 159 33.47 -4.12 -1.36
N SER A 160 33.65 -4.59 -0.13
CA SER A 160 34.40 -3.87 0.88
C SER A 160 35.70 -3.40 0.25
N PHE A 161 35.81 -2.09 0.03
CA PHE A 161 37.09 -1.49 -0.29
C PHE A 161 37.91 -1.63 0.98
N VAL A 162 38.61 -2.76 1.11
CA VAL A 162 39.58 -2.98 2.18
C VAL A 162 40.68 -1.96 1.90
N PRO A 163 40.81 -0.88 2.69
CA PRO A 163 41.98 -0.04 2.57
C PRO A 163 43.13 -0.93 3.03
N CYS A 164 44.10 -1.18 2.15
CA CYS A 164 45.38 -1.74 2.56
C CYS A 164 45.99 -0.74 3.54
N LEU A 165 45.80 -0.98 4.85
CA LEU A 165 46.41 -0.19 5.90
C LEU A 165 47.88 -0.60 5.95
N ASP A 166 48.72 0.24 5.34
CA ASP A 166 50.15 0.34 5.62
C ASP A 166 50.33 0.54 7.14
N GLU A 167 51.06 -0.40 7.74
CA GLU A 167 51.37 -0.47 9.16
C GLU A 167 52.42 0.58 9.54
N SER A 168 52.11 1.87 9.40
CA SER A 168 53.03 2.96 9.78
C SER A 168 52.36 4.33 9.91
N ALA A 169 51.33 4.48 10.75
CA ALA A 169 50.98 5.79 11.30
C ALA A 169 50.24 5.68 12.64
N LYS A 170 50.96 6.04 13.70
CA LYS A 170 50.40 6.20 15.05
C LYS A 170 49.75 7.58 15.21
N VAL A 171 48.58 7.56 15.85
CA VAL A 171 48.02 8.54 16.81
C VAL A 171 47.05 9.61 16.29
N SER A 172 45.82 9.47 16.83
CA SER A 172 44.88 10.48 17.34
C SER A 172 44.26 11.47 16.36
N THR A 173 42.93 11.41 16.22
CA THR A 173 41.98 12.27 16.96
C THR A 173 40.54 11.87 16.59
N SER A 174 39.66 12.01 17.57
CA SER A 174 38.24 11.64 17.62
C SER A 174 37.37 11.97 16.40
N TYR A 175 36.52 11.03 16.00
CA TYR A 175 35.14 11.34 15.63
C TYR A 175 34.24 10.10 15.88
N SER A 176 33.56 10.09 17.02
CA SER A 176 32.52 9.10 17.31
C SER A 176 31.24 9.57 16.64
N PHE A 177 30.87 8.92 15.53
CA PHE A 177 29.56 9.09 14.91
C PHE A 177 28.56 8.27 15.74
N VAL A 178 27.80 8.93 16.60
CA VAL A 178 26.70 8.30 17.35
C VAL A 178 25.47 8.35 16.45
N VAL A 179 25.07 7.19 15.92
CA VAL A 179 23.78 7.02 15.24
C VAL A 179 22.78 6.63 16.33
N ASP A 180 21.95 7.59 16.76
CA ASP A 180 20.86 7.34 17.69
C ASP A 180 19.80 6.46 17.03
N TYR A 181 19.77 5.19 17.42
CA TYR A 181 18.69 4.25 17.15
C TYR A 181 17.84 4.13 18.42
N ALA A 182 16.69 4.81 18.47
CA ALA A 182 15.74 4.69 19.56
C ALA A 182 14.57 3.76 19.15
N PRO A 183 14.37 2.61 19.82
CA PRO A 183 13.24 1.72 19.57
C PRO A 183 12.03 2.19 20.38
N VAL A 184 10.88 2.41 19.73
CA VAL A 184 9.60 2.62 20.44
C VAL A 184 8.79 1.34 20.37
N ALA A 185 8.89 0.52 21.42
CA ALA A 185 7.97 -0.57 21.69
C ALA A 185 7.38 -0.41 23.11
N SER A 186 6.07 -0.17 23.12
CA SER A 186 5.03 -0.68 24.04
C SER A 186 5.30 -0.69 25.55
N SER A 187 4.44 0.00 26.33
CA SER A 187 3.69 -0.70 27.38
C SER A 187 2.51 0.10 27.93
N PHE A 188 1.49 -0.66 28.29
CA PHE A 188 0.15 -0.29 28.76
C PHE A 188 0.11 0.02 30.27
N SER A 189 -0.85 0.89 30.61
CA SER A 189 -1.68 0.88 31.84
C SER A 189 -1.22 1.53 33.15
N PHE A 190 -2.25 2.13 33.79
CA PHE A 190 -2.45 2.51 35.18
C PHE A 190 -1.93 3.88 35.66
N LEU A 191 -2.84 4.86 35.81
CA LEU A 191 -3.26 5.33 37.14
C LEU A 191 -4.44 6.33 37.07
N THR A 192 -5.48 5.97 37.79
CA THR A 192 -6.60 6.77 38.30
C THR A 192 -6.13 8.05 38.99
N ARG A 193 -6.71 9.21 38.66
CA ARG A 193 -7.05 10.23 39.68
C ARG A 193 -8.15 11.20 39.22
N ALA A 194 -9.18 11.24 40.06
CA ALA A 194 -10.34 12.11 40.00
C ALA A 194 -9.98 13.61 40.06
N ILE A 195 -10.71 14.43 39.31
CA ILE A 195 -10.91 15.85 39.64
C ILE A 195 -12.39 16.18 39.42
N HIS A 196 -13.09 16.33 40.55
CA HIS A 196 -14.36 17.04 40.68
C HIS A 196 -14.28 18.45 40.06
N ARG A 197 -15.29 18.83 39.27
CA ARG A 197 -15.76 20.22 39.25
C ARG A 197 -17.29 20.26 39.30
N PRO A 198 -17.87 21.08 40.18
CA PRO A 198 -19.31 21.13 40.41
C PRO A 198 -20.03 21.99 39.38
N TYR A 199 -21.32 21.66 39.24
CA TYR A 199 -22.36 22.39 38.55
C TYR A 199 -22.63 23.77 39.17
N ASN A 200 -22.94 24.74 38.32
CA ASN A 200 -24.10 25.61 38.45
C ASN A 200 -24.70 25.82 37.06
#